data_AF-A0A932JTH2-F1
#
_entry.id   AF-A0A932JTH2-F1
#
_cell.length_a   1.000
_cell.length_b   1.000
_cell.length_c   1.000
_cell.angle_alpha   90.00
_cell.angle_beta   90.00
_cell.angle_gamma   90.00
#
_symmetry.space_group_name_H-M   'P 1'
#
loop_
_entity.id
_entity.type
_entity.pdbx_description
1 polymer ?
#
loop_
_entity_poly.entity_id
_entity_poly.type
_entity_poly.pdbx_seq_one_letter_code
_entity_poly.pdbx_strand_id
1 'polypeptide(L)'
;MKIFTTLCLLTVVSSNSLAMDPMAADMRRIMDSFDNGRGAAMPRVRPPSRAIGRLGAPVDASRWAPVPELRASAPFSGRPEETVDALSGLEACAAADAVYIRQPTLAEAAKALAPCLEAVSKRYGAAALVYVQGQSLLIRIPVTAAGGPLHRDLAKSLESREAKLYGQPVELKADLAAFAPRGTSVLQPVLDRCAGPKMLPTDAADFVAVYADCLGAAKGLEISGVRAHHSEPRTVIVYSAVRPETLRDISGTVSVPARGGPFRIEARSELTPVSSSR
;
A
#
# COMPACT_ATOMS: atom_id res chain seq x y z
N MET A 1 -53.02 4.69 -32.99
CA MET A 1 -53.41 5.23 -31.67
C MET A 1 -52.11 5.66 -30.99
N LYS A 2 -51.63 6.91 -31.14
CA LYS A 2 -52.03 8.17 -30.49
C LYS A 2 -51.91 8.20 -28.94
N ILE A 3 -50.78 8.80 -28.51
CA ILE A 3 -50.57 9.81 -27.43
C ILE A 3 -50.69 9.33 -25.96
N PHE A 4 -49.61 9.43 -25.17
CA PHE A 4 -49.42 10.50 -24.16
C PHE A 4 -48.08 10.41 -23.41
N THR A 5 -47.25 11.41 -23.71
CA THR A 5 -46.15 11.99 -22.96
C THR A 5 -46.60 12.40 -21.54
N THR A 6 -45.79 12.16 -20.51
CA THR A 6 -45.81 13.00 -19.30
C THR A 6 -44.40 13.12 -18.73
N LEU A 7 -43.82 14.28 -19.04
CA LEU A 7 -42.64 14.90 -18.44
C LEU A 7 -43.00 15.30 -17.00
N CYS A 8 -42.16 14.97 -16.02
CA CYS A 8 -42.23 15.61 -14.70
C CYS A 8 -40.94 16.39 -14.47
N LEU A 9 -41.03 17.69 -14.74
CA LEU A 9 -40.09 18.73 -14.33
C LEU A 9 -40.30 18.97 -12.83
N LEU A 10 -39.23 18.91 -12.03
CA LEU A 10 -39.19 19.50 -10.70
C LEU A 10 -37.91 20.33 -10.55
N THR A 11 -38.07 21.62 -10.81
CA THR A 11 -37.22 22.72 -10.39
C THR A 11 -37.52 23.06 -8.93
N VAL A 12 -36.54 23.06 -8.03
CA VAL A 12 -36.63 23.76 -6.74
C VAL A 12 -35.26 24.37 -6.37
N VAL A 13 -35.23 25.69 -6.52
CA VAL A 13 -34.70 26.74 -5.61
C VAL A 13 -33.25 26.63 -5.09
N SER A 14 -32.44 27.53 -5.62
CA SER A 14 -31.21 28.05 -5.01
C SER A 14 -31.52 28.89 -3.77
N SER A 15 -30.76 28.66 -2.69
CA SER A 15 -30.63 29.60 -1.57
C SER A 15 -29.15 29.81 -1.27
N ASN A 16 -28.69 31.04 -1.51
CA ASN A 16 -27.41 31.56 -1.06
C ASN A 16 -27.42 31.72 0.46
N SER A 17 -26.41 31.21 1.14
CA SER A 17 -26.01 31.69 2.47
C SER A 17 -24.48 31.65 2.58
N LEU A 18 -23.87 32.78 2.21
CA LEU A 18 -22.51 33.16 2.58
C LEU A 18 -22.51 33.42 4.10
N ALA A 19 -22.22 32.39 4.88
CA ALA A 19 -21.80 32.56 6.26
C ALA A 19 -20.27 32.70 6.24
N MET A 20 -19.77 33.90 6.52
CA MET A 20 -18.36 34.10 6.82
C MET A 20 -18.03 33.38 8.13
N ASP A 21 -17.15 32.39 8.05
CA ASP A 21 -16.63 31.65 9.19
C ASP A 21 -15.78 32.56 10.09
N PRO A 22 -16.06 32.67 11.41
CA PRO A 22 -15.25 33.45 12.35
C PRO A 22 -13.84 32.88 12.56
N MET A 23 -13.49 31.73 11.97
CA MET A 23 -12.15 31.13 12.07
C MET A 23 -11.09 31.79 11.17
N ALA A 24 -11.48 32.51 10.11
CA ALA A 24 -10.51 33.16 9.21
C ALA A 24 -9.80 34.37 9.83
N ALA A 25 -10.40 34.99 10.86
CA ALA A 25 -9.80 36.14 11.54
C ALA A 25 -8.65 35.75 12.49
N ASP A 26 -8.67 34.53 13.04
CA ASP A 26 -7.70 34.10 14.05
C ASP A 26 -6.39 33.57 13.43
N MET A 27 -6.45 32.97 12.24
CA MET A 27 -5.24 32.54 11.51
C MET A 27 -4.35 33.71 11.07
N ARG A 28 -4.91 34.91 10.88
CA ARG A 28 -4.13 36.10 10.47
C ARG A 28 -3.22 36.63 11.58
N ARG A 29 -3.62 36.53 12.85
CA ARG A 29 -2.78 36.93 14.00
C ARG A 29 -1.60 36.00 14.23
N ILE A 30 -1.75 34.71 13.92
CA ILE A 30 -0.67 33.72 14.09
C ILE A 30 0.43 33.92 13.02
N MET A 31 0.07 34.35 11.80
CA MET A 31 1.05 34.64 10.76
C MET A 31 1.89 35.91 11.03
N ASP A 32 1.34 36.94 11.66
CA ASP A 32 2.08 38.17 12.00
C ASP A 32 3.14 37.94 13.11
N SER A 33 3.01 36.89 13.93
CA SER A 33 4.02 36.53 14.94
C SER A 33 5.32 35.95 14.39
N PHE A 34 5.37 35.55 13.11
CA PHE A 34 6.56 34.93 12.51
C PHE A 34 7.45 35.91 11.73
N ASP A 35 6.98 37.12 11.39
CA ASP A 35 7.77 38.07 10.59
C ASP A 35 8.60 39.07 11.42
N ASN A 36 8.42 39.15 12.74
CA ASN A 36 9.22 40.03 13.60
C ASN A 36 10.62 39.48 14.01
N GLY A 37 11.11 38.42 13.34
CA GLY A 37 12.38 37.76 13.67
C GLY A 37 13.55 38.00 12.71
N ARG A 38 13.37 38.71 11.58
CA ARG A 38 14.46 38.93 10.61
C ARG A 38 15.33 40.14 10.99
N GLY A 39 16.10 39.98 12.05
CA GLY A 39 17.10 40.97 12.48
C GLY A 39 18.26 40.40 13.32
N ALA A 40 18.25 39.11 13.66
CA ALA A 40 19.35 38.51 14.41
C ALA A 40 20.51 38.15 13.46
N ALA A 41 21.54 38.99 13.47
CA ALA A 41 22.82 38.75 12.81
C ALA A 41 23.38 37.36 13.19
N MET A 42 23.73 36.55 12.19
CA MET A 42 24.46 35.29 12.42
C MET A 42 25.77 35.58 13.19
N PRO A 43 26.06 34.85 14.28
CA PRO A 43 27.37 34.92 14.91
C PRO A 43 28.42 34.31 13.97
N ARG A 44 29.30 35.16 13.42
CA ARG A 44 30.46 34.72 12.63
C ARG A 44 31.46 34.01 13.55
N VAL A 45 31.52 32.69 13.45
CA VAL A 45 32.60 31.89 14.06
C VAL A 45 33.89 32.15 13.27
N ARG A 46 34.85 32.83 13.91
CA ARG A 46 36.21 33.00 13.39
C ARG A 46 36.97 31.68 13.53
N PRO A 47 37.61 31.14 12.47
CA PRO A 47 38.51 30.01 12.64
C PRO A 47 39.73 30.44 13.48
N PRO A 48 40.24 29.59 14.39
CA PRO A 48 41.44 29.91 15.14
C PRO A 48 42.65 29.98 14.20
N SER A 49 43.35 31.10 14.29
CA SER A 49 44.63 31.37 13.63
C SER A 49 45.69 30.35 14.05
N ARG A 50 46.46 29.88 13.06
CA ARG A 50 47.67 29.05 13.15
C ARG A 50 48.46 29.19 14.47
N ALA A 51 48.65 28.07 15.15
CA ALA A 51 49.85 27.82 15.95
C ALA A 51 50.79 26.90 15.14
N ILE A 52 51.99 27.38 14.87
CA ILE A 52 53.08 26.64 14.25
C ILE A 52 53.78 25.82 15.34
N GLY A 53 54.05 24.54 15.06
CA GLY A 53 55.21 23.83 15.57
C GLY A 53 54.93 22.61 16.44
N ARG A 54 55.06 21.41 15.87
CA ARG A 54 56.16 20.46 16.17
C ARG A 54 56.04 19.22 15.31
N LEU A 55 57.15 18.87 14.66
CA LEU A 55 57.40 17.60 13.99
C LEU A 55 57.16 16.43 14.96
N GLY A 56 56.32 15.48 14.56
CA GLY A 56 56.12 14.18 15.19
C GLY A 56 56.03 13.11 14.11
N ALA A 57 56.73 11.99 14.33
CA ALA A 57 57.08 10.92 13.41
C ALA A 57 55.94 10.31 12.55
N PRO A 58 56.26 9.61 11.44
CA PRO A 58 55.27 8.85 10.67
C PRO A 58 54.57 7.82 11.56
N VAL A 59 53.23 7.86 11.55
CA VAL A 59 52.39 6.92 12.28
C VAL A 59 52.52 5.55 11.61
N ASP A 60 53.07 4.60 12.36
CA ASP A 60 53.23 3.21 11.96
C ASP A 60 51.85 2.52 11.83
N ALA A 61 51.49 2.17 10.58
CA ALA A 61 50.20 1.55 10.24
C ALA A 61 50.07 0.09 10.73
N SER A 62 51.13 -0.50 11.30
CA SER A 62 51.11 -1.88 11.84
C SER A 62 50.38 -2.02 13.20
N ARG A 63 49.91 -0.91 13.80
CA ARG A 63 49.15 -0.93 15.08
C ARG A 63 47.63 -1.00 14.93
N TRP A 64 47.11 -1.09 13.71
CA TRP A 64 45.67 -1.29 13.50
C TRP A 64 45.37 -2.78 13.47
N ALA A 65 45.18 -3.36 14.66
CA ALA A 65 44.60 -4.69 14.78
C ALA A 65 43.16 -4.67 14.21
N PRO A 66 42.74 -5.68 13.43
CA PRO A 66 41.39 -5.75 12.90
C PRO A 66 40.38 -5.80 14.05
N VAL A 67 39.32 -4.99 13.94
CA VAL A 67 38.20 -4.98 14.88
C VAL A 67 37.59 -6.39 14.90
N PRO A 68 37.49 -7.07 16.05
CA PRO A 68 36.87 -8.39 16.10
C PRO A 68 35.38 -8.28 15.76
N GLU A 69 34.93 -9.13 14.83
CA GLU A 69 33.52 -9.26 14.46
C GLU A 69 32.70 -9.66 15.69
N LEU A 70 31.97 -8.70 16.26
CA LEU A 70 30.96 -8.96 17.29
C LEU A 70 29.71 -9.54 16.64
N ARG A 71 29.72 -10.86 16.41
CA ARG A 71 28.50 -11.68 16.49
C ARG A 71 28.04 -11.71 17.94
N ALA A 72 27.04 -10.90 18.27
CA ALA A 72 26.15 -11.15 19.39
C ALA A 72 24.84 -10.38 19.20
N SER A 73 23.78 -11.11 18.87
CA SER A 73 22.40 -10.65 18.86
C SER A 73 22.01 -10.14 20.26
N ALA A 74 21.86 -8.83 20.41
CA ALA A 74 21.23 -8.23 21.58
C ALA A 74 19.75 -7.94 21.26
N PRO A 75 18.81 -8.18 22.19
CA PRO A 75 17.40 -7.83 21.98
C PRO A 75 17.27 -6.31 21.91
N PHE A 76 16.62 -5.84 20.85
CA PHE A 76 16.48 -4.43 20.50
C PHE A 76 15.63 -3.71 21.57
N SER A 77 16.26 -2.94 22.45
CA SER A 77 15.59 -2.06 23.40
C SER A 77 15.45 -0.65 22.81
N GLY A 78 14.21 -0.30 22.46
CA GLY A 78 13.62 1.04 22.58
C GLY A 78 14.45 2.27 22.18
N ARG A 79 15.00 2.32 20.97
CA ARG A 79 15.25 3.62 20.32
C ARG A 79 13.92 4.18 19.82
N PRO A 80 13.66 5.50 19.92
CA PRO A 80 12.55 6.10 19.19
C PRO A 80 12.71 5.69 17.73
N GLU A 81 11.65 5.11 17.14
CA GLU A 81 11.67 4.58 15.77
C GLU A 81 12.07 5.71 14.81
N GLU A 82 13.35 5.74 14.46
CA GLU A 82 13.88 6.63 13.46
C GLU A 82 13.20 6.25 12.15
N THR A 83 12.45 7.19 11.58
CA THR A 83 11.76 6.94 10.31
C THR A 83 12.81 6.68 9.24
N VAL A 84 12.81 5.49 8.66
CA VAL A 84 13.80 5.10 7.65
C VAL A 84 13.18 5.25 6.28
N ASP A 85 13.98 5.58 5.27
CA ASP A 85 13.54 5.46 3.88
C ASP A 85 13.28 3.97 3.58
N ALA A 86 12.02 3.58 3.41
CA ALA A 86 11.59 2.21 3.13
C ALA A 86 12.25 1.61 1.87
N LEU A 87 12.62 2.44 0.90
CA LEU A 87 13.26 2.03 -0.36
C LEU A 87 14.79 1.89 -0.21
N SER A 88 15.38 2.54 0.80
CA SER A 88 16.81 2.53 1.02
C SER A 88 17.33 1.15 1.44
N GLY A 89 18.48 0.77 0.90
CA GLY A 89 19.14 -0.51 1.18
C GLY A 89 18.51 -1.73 0.50
N LEU A 90 17.52 -1.53 -0.38
CA LEU A 90 16.94 -2.59 -1.20
C LEU A 90 17.50 -2.49 -2.62
N GLU A 91 18.28 -3.49 -3.05
CA GLU A 91 18.86 -3.53 -4.41
C GLU A 91 17.78 -3.43 -5.50
N ALA A 92 16.63 -4.06 -5.28
CA ALA A 92 15.48 -4.01 -6.19
C ALA A 92 14.91 -2.59 -6.37
N CYS A 93 15.18 -1.67 -5.44
CA CYS A 93 14.70 -0.29 -5.47
C CYS A 93 15.74 0.70 -6.01
N ALA A 94 16.98 0.26 -6.30
CA ALA A 94 18.05 1.16 -6.77
C ALA A 94 17.71 1.91 -8.07
N ALA A 95 16.85 1.32 -8.91
CA ALA A 95 16.39 1.94 -10.15
C ALA A 95 15.37 3.07 -9.93
N ALA A 96 14.69 3.13 -8.79
CA ALA A 96 13.64 4.13 -8.53
C ALA A 96 14.19 5.57 -8.50
N ASP A 97 15.47 5.72 -8.18
CA ASP A 97 16.21 6.99 -8.09
C ASP A 97 17.04 7.31 -9.34
N ALA A 98 16.98 6.46 -10.38
CA ALA A 98 17.75 6.67 -11.58
C ALA A 98 17.23 7.88 -12.39
N VAL A 99 18.16 8.70 -12.90
CA VAL A 99 17.83 9.75 -13.86
C VAL A 99 17.66 9.10 -15.23
N TYR A 100 16.44 9.16 -15.77
CA TYR A 100 16.12 8.55 -17.05
C TYR A 100 16.30 9.54 -18.21
N ILE A 101 17.05 9.14 -19.24
CA ILE A 101 17.18 9.88 -20.50
C ILE A 101 15.82 9.95 -21.22
N ARG A 102 15.02 8.88 -21.12
CA ARG A 102 13.65 8.80 -21.61
C ARG A 102 12.75 8.42 -20.43
N GLN A 103 11.78 9.28 -20.09
CA GLN A 103 10.86 8.97 -19.01
C GLN A 103 10.04 7.72 -19.34
N PRO A 104 10.01 6.72 -18.44
CA PRO A 104 9.17 5.55 -18.61
C PRO A 104 7.70 5.95 -18.55
N THR A 105 6.85 5.25 -19.30
CA THR A 105 5.40 5.40 -19.19
C THR A 105 4.90 4.95 -17.80
N LEU A 106 3.71 5.35 -17.38
CA LEU A 106 3.12 4.91 -16.10
C LEU A 106 3.07 3.38 -15.96
N ALA A 107 2.74 2.67 -17.04
CA ALA A 107 2.68 1.20 -17.04
C ALA A 107 4.07 0.57 -16.90
N GLU A 108 5.08 1.12 -17.58
CA GLU A 108 6.47 0.68 -17.47
C GLU A 108 7.03 0.96 -16.07
N ALA A 109 6.74 2.14 -15.51
CA ALA A 109 7.14 2.52 -14.16
C ALA A 109 6.49 1.62 -13.10
N ALA A 110 5.19 1.32 -13.22
CA ALA A 110 4.50 0.37 -12.33
C ALA A 110 5.14 -1.03 -12.39
N LYS A 111 5.45 -1.52 -13.60
CA LYS A 111 6.11 -2.82 -13.80
C LYS A 111 7.52 -2.84 -13.20
N ALA A 112 8.27 -1.76 -13.35
CA ALA A 112 9.63 -1.62 -12.78
C ALA A 112 9.61 -1.48 -11.25
N LEU A 113 8.58 -0.85 -10.68
CA LEU A 113 8.43 -0.64 -9.24
C LEU A 113 7.94 -1.90 -8.49
N ALA A 114 7.23 -2.81 -9.17
CA ALA A 114 6.72 -4.04 -8.57
C ALA A 114 7.76 -4.89 -7.77
N PRO A 115 8.95 -5.24 -8.32
CA PRO A 115 9.95 -6.01 -7.57
C PRO A 115 10.50 -5.25 -6.35
N CYS A 116 10.61 -3.92 -6.43
CA CYS A 116 11.00 -3.09 -5.30
C CYS A 116 9.96 -3.16 -4.18
N LEU A 117 8.67 -2.99 -4.49
CA LEU A 117 7.61 -3.07 -3.49
C LEU A 117 7.42 -4.48 -2.93
N GLU A 118 7.74 -5.53 -3.68
CA GLU A 118 7.79 -6.89 -3.14
C GLU A 118 8.88 -7.04 -2.07
N ALA A 119 10.07 -6.48 -2.32
CA ALA A 119 11.16 -6.46 -1.34
C ALA A 119 10.80 -5.64 -0.09
N VAL A 120 10.15 -4.48 -0.27
CA VAL A 120 9.58 -3.70 0.84
C VAL A 120 8.56 -4.54 1.61
N SER A 121 7.65 -5.21 0.91
CA SER A 121 6.61 -6.03 1.53
C SER A 121 7.21 -7.13 2.42
N LYS A 122 8.28 -7.76 1.96
CA LYS A 122 9.04 -8.77 2.71
C LYS A 122 9.72 -8.18 3.95
N ARG A 123 10.34 -7.00 3.82
CA ARG A 123 11.01 -6.30 4.95
C ARG A 123 10.06 -5.96 6.08
N TYR A 124 8.85 -5.51 5.74
CA TYR A 124 7.86 -5.05 6.73
C TYR A 124 6.80 -6.11 7.09
N GLY A 125 6.81 -7.28 6.45
CA GLY A 125 5.82 -8.34 6.68
C GLY A 125 4.38 -7.95 6.30
N ALA A 126 4.20 -6.95 5.45
CA ALA A 126 2.89 -6.45 5.03
C ALA A 126 2.92 -6.10 3.54
N ALA A 127 1.83 -6.37 2.81
CA ALA A 127 1.80 -6.17 1.37
C ALA A 127 1.92 -4.68 0.98
N ALA A 128 2.68 -4.36 -0.05
CA ALA A 128 2.70 -3.08 -0.71
C ALA A 128 2.58 -3.33 -2.22
N LEU A 129 1.55 -2.77 -2.84
CA LEU A 129 1.22 -3.03 -4.25
C LEU A 129 1.14 -1.71 -5.01
N VAL A 130 1.60 -1.69 -6.25
CA VAL A 130 1.49 -0.52 -7.14
C VAL A 130 0.37 -0.73 -8.16
N TYR A 131 -0.38 0.33 -8.42
CA TYR A 131 -1.40 0.42 -9.45
C TYR A 131 -1.20 1.68 -10.28
N VAL A 132 -1.76 1.71 -11.49
CA VAL A 132 -1.87 2.95 -12.27
C VAL A 132 -3.25 3.53 -12.01
N GLN A 133 -3.33 4.76 -11.50
CA GLN A 133 -4.59 5.47 -11.25
C GLN A 133 -4.57 6.82 -11.97
N GLY A 134 -5.31 6.91 -13.09
CA GLY A 134 -5.36 8.13 -13.88
C GLY A 134 -3.98 8.52 -14.41
N GLN A 135 -3.41 9.59 -13.84
CA GLN A 135 -2.09 10.12 -14.23
C GLN A 135 -0.99 9.84 -13.19
N SER A 136 -1.25 9.03 -12.17
CA SER A 136 -0.31 8.71 -11.10
C SER A 136 -0.16 7.21 -10.84
N LEU A 137 0.95 6.85 -10.19
CA LEU A 137 1.15 5.56 -9.57
C LEU A 137 0.49 5.57 -8.19
N LEU A 138 -0.32 4.58 -7.88
CA LEU A 138 -0.92 4.42 -6.57
C LEU A 138 -0.27 3.24 -5.85
N ILE A 139 0.47 3.51 -4.78
CA ILE A 139 0.94 2.50 -3.84
C ILE A 139 -0.16 2.26 -2.81
N ARG A 140 -0.63 1.01 -2.74
CA ARG A 140 -1.62 0.57 -1.76
C ARG A 140 -0.99 -0.35 -0.73
N ILE A 141 -1.30 -0.11 0.53
CA ILE A 141 -0.89 -0.96 1.65
C ILE A 141 -2.10 -1.38 2.50
N PRO A 142 -1.99 -2.49 3.28
CA PRO A 142 -3.01 -2.93 4.20
C PRO A 142 -3.51 -1.81 5.11
N VAL A 143 -4.82 -1.72 5.31
CA VAL A 143 -5.41 -0.84 6.34
C VAL A 143 -4.82 -1.16 7.73
N THR A 144 -4.48 -2.42 7.99
CA THR A 144 -3.80 -2.86 9.22
C THR A 144 -2.37 -2.30 9.35
N ALA A 145 -1.75 -1.92 8.23
CA ALA A 145 -0.45 -1.26 8.20
C ALA A 145 -0.58 0.28 8.19
N ALA A 146 -1.81 0.83 8.15
CA ALA A 146 -2.04 2.27 8.26
C ALA A 146 -1.49 2.79 9.59
N GLY A 147 -0.68 3.86 9.56
CA GLY A 147 -0.03 4.39 10.75
C GLY A 147 1.08 3.51 11.35
N GLY A 148 1.34 2.33 10.78
CA GLY A 148 2.45 1.46 11.16
C GLY A 148 3.78 1.85 10.50
N PRO A 149 4.85 1.08 10.78
CA PRO A 149 6.19 1.35 10.25
C PRO A 149 6.24 1.39 8.73
N LEU A 150 5.55 0.46 8.04
CA LEU A 150 5.47 0.42 6.58
C LEU A 150 4.89 1.71 6.01
N HIS A 151 3.76 2.18 6.52
CA HIS A 151 3.11 3.39 6.04
C HIS A 151 3.98 4.63 6.27
N ARG A 152 4.52 4.76 7.49
CA ARG A 152 5.35 5.90 7.90
C ARG A 152 6.64 5.99 7.07
N ASP A 153 7.31 4.87 6.88
CA ASP A 153 8.58 4.82 6.17
C ASP A 153 8.39 4.99 4.66
N LEU A 154 7.33 4.39 4.07
CA LEU A 154 6.97 4.66 2.67
C LEU A 154 6.56 6.12 2.44
N ALA A 155 5.77 6.70 3.33
CA ALA A 155 5.40 8.11 3.24
C ALA A 155 6.64 9.02 3.25
N LYS A 156 7.61 8.73 4.15
CA LYS A 156 8.88 9.45 4.19
C LYS A 156 9.72 9.25 2.92
N SER A 157 9.78 8.04 2.38
CA SER A 157 10.47 7.75 1.11
C SER A 157 9.89 8.54 -0.07
N LEU A 158 8.57 8.71 -0.10
CA LEU A 158 7.90 9.49 -1.13
C LEU A 158 8.11 10.99 -0.92
N GLU A 159 8.03 11.46 0.32
CA GLU A 159 8.28 12.86 0.68
C GLU A 159 9.69 13.30 0.27
N SER A 160 10.72 12.49 0.54
CA SER A 160 12.11 12.79 0.16
C SER A 160 12.33 12.83 -1.36
N ARG A 161 11.37 12.32 -2.14
CA ARG A 161 11.39 12.26 -3.61
C ARG A 161 10.30 13.11 -4.24
N GLU A 162 9.76 14.08 -3.49
CA GLU A 162 8.69 14.99 -3.95
C GLU A 162 7.46 14.27 -4.52
N ALA A 163 7.08 13.15 -3.88
CA ALA A 163 6.02 12.26 -4.31
C ALA A 163 6.17 11.76 -5.76
N LYS A 164 7.42 11.51 -6.19
CA LYS A 164 7.72 10.94 -7.51
C LYS A 164 8.60 9.70 -7.40
N LEU A 165 8.34 8.72 -8.25
CA LEU A 165 9.19 7.55 -8.47
C LEU A 165 9.29 7.33 -9.98
N TYR A 166 10.49 7.07 -10.49
CA TYR A 166 10.72 6.94 -11.95
C TYR A 166 10.25 8.19 -12.75
N GLY A 167 10.25 9.37 -12.12
CA GLY A 167 9.73 10.61 -12.69
C GLY A 167 8.20 10.71 -12.77
N GLN A 168 7.46 9.70 -12.32
CA GLN A 168 6.00 9.66 -12.31
C GLN A 168 5.45 10.05 -10.93
N PRO A 169 4.32 10.78 -10.86
CA PRO A 169 3.71 11.14 -9.58
C PRO A 169 3.17 9.88 -8.88
N VAL A 170 3.34 9.81 -7.56
CA VAL A 170 2.98 8.64 -6.75
C VAL A 170 2.14 9.05 -5.56
N GLU A 171 1.05 8.34 -5.33
CA GLU A 171 0.21 8.45 -4.14
C GLU A 171 0.33 7.20 -3.27
N LEU A 172 0.34 7.38 -1.95
CA LEU A 172 0.23 6.29 -0.99
C LEU A 172 -1.17 6.28 -0.39
N LYS A 173 -1.89 5.15 -0.50
CA LYS A 173 -3.18 4.95 0.18
C LYS A 173 -3.16 3.68 1.01
N ALA A 174 -3.60 3.80 2.26
CA ALA A 174 -3.89 2.66 3.11
C ALA A 174 -5.34 2.20 2.87
N ASP A 175 -5.61 1.75 1.65
CA ASP A 175 -6.93 1.28 1.20
C ASP A 175 -6.88 -0.17 0.70
N LEU A 176 -5.71 -0.83 0.77
CA LEU A 176 -5.65 -2.27 0.62
C LEU A 176 -6.37 -2.81 1.85
N ALA A 177 -7.65 -3.12 1.75
CA ALA A 177 -8.28 -3.86 2.82
C ALA A 177 -7.49 -5.18 2.93
N ALA A 178 -6.82 -5.40 4.07
CA ALA A 178 -6.80 -6.76 4.57
C ALA A 178 -8.29 -7.05 4.76
N PHE A 179 -8.90 -7.75 3.80
CA PHE A 179 -10.31 -8.09 3.86
C PHE A 179 -10.46 -9.07 5.02
N ALA A 180 -10.49 -8.54 6.24
CA ALA A 180 -10.91 -9.30 7.39
C ALA A 180 -12.38 -9.65 7.11
N PRO A 181 -12.73 -10.94 6.96
CA PRO A 181 -14.08 -11.36 6.65
C PRO A 181 -15.01 -10.82 7.74
N ARG A 182 -15.87 -9.86 7.41
CA ARG A 182 -16.87 -9.35 8.36
C ARG A 182 -18.13 -10.16 8.18
N GLY A 183 -18.24 -11.26 8.94
CA GLY A 183 -19.43 -12.10 8.92
C GLY A 183 -19.51 -13.04 7.72
N THR A 184 -20.73 -13.43 7.35
CA THR A 184 -21.02 -14.36 6.26
C THR A 184 -20.79 -13.71 4.89
N SER A 185 -20.07 -14.39 4.01
CA SER A 185 -19.85 -13.93 2.63
C SER A 185 -21.15 -13.93 1.83
N VAL A 186 -21.31 -12.97 0.91
CA VAL A 186 -22.41 -13.00 -0.08
C VAL A 186 -22.31 -14.16 -1.07
N LEU A 187 -21.21 -14.93 -1.06
CA LEU A 187 -21.09 -16.17 -1.81
C LEU A 187 -21.85 -17.34 -1.17
N GLN A 188 -22.27 -17.25 0.10
CA GLN A 188 -23.00 -18.33 0.76
C GLN A 188 -24.22 -18.83 -0.05
N PRO A 189 -25.12 -17.96 -0.53
CA PRO A 189 -26.28 -18.41 -1.31
C PRO A 189 -25.92 -18.96 -2.69
N VAL A 190 -24.74 -18.61 -3.23
CA VAL A 190 -24.23 -19.19 -4.48
C VAL A 190 -23.76 -20.61 -4.21
N LEU A 191 -22.98 -20.82 -3.15
CA LEU A 191 -22.48 -22.11 -2.73
C LEU A 191 -23.61 -23.08 -2.35
N ASP A 192 -24.65 -22.59 -1.69
CA ASP A 192 -25.84 -23.38 -1.33
C ASP A 192 -26.61 -23.89 -2.56
N ARG A 193 -26.48 -23.21 -3.71
CA ARG A 193 -27.11 -23.58 -4.99
C ARG A 193 -26.21 -24.45 -5.86
N CYS A 194 -24.92 -24.53 -5.56
CA CYS A 194 -24.02 -25.44 -6.27
C CYS A 194 -24.51 -26.87 -6.05
N ALA A 195 -24.47 -27.70 -7.10
CA ALA A 195 -24.80 -29.11 -6.96
C ALA A 195 -23.95 -29.70 -5.83
N GLY A 196 -24.61 -30.32 -4.85
CA GLY A 196 -23.96 -30.81 -3.63
C GLY A 196 -22.72 -31.64 -3.98
N PRO A 197 -21.62 -31.46 -3.23
CA PRO A 197 -20.34 -31.93 -3.69
C PRO A 197 -20.28 -33.47 -3.63
N LYS A 198 -19.70 -34.10 -4.66
CA LYS A 198 -19.45 -35.56 -4.67
C LYS A 198 -18.46 -35.97 -3.56
N MET A 199 -17.65 -35.03 -3.09
CA MET A 199 -16.66 -35.20 -2.04
C MET A 199 -16.71 -33.99 -1.10
N LEU A 200 -16.72 -34.21 0.21
CA LEU A 200 -16.68 -33.13 1.20
C LEU A 200 -15.25 -32.54 1.25
N PRO A 201 -15.07 -31.23 1.02
CA PRO A 201 -13.74 -30.63 1.08
C PRO A 201 -13.16 -30.69 2.49
N THR A 202 -11.87 -30.98 2.57
CA THR A 202 -11.12 -31.01 3.84
C THR A 202 -10.30 -29.73 4.02
N ASP A 203 -9.77 -29.19 2.92
CA ASP A 203 -8.98 -27.98 2.87
C ASP A 203 -9.37 -27.05 1.70
N ALA A 204 -8.66 -25.94 1.57
CA ALA A 204 -8.91 -24.90 0.58
C ALA A 204 -8.64 -25.38 -0.86
N ALA A 205 -7.74 -26.35 -1.06
CA ALA A 205 -7.48 -26.91 -2.38
C ALA A 205 -8.65 -27.80 -2.83
N ASP A 206 -9.16 -28.64 -1.93
CA ASP A 206 -10.38 -29.41 -2.17
C ASP A 206 -11.57 -28.50 -2.43
N PHE A 207 -11.71 -27.42 -1.65
CA PHE A 207 -12.78 -26.44 -1.83
C PHE A 207 -12.76 -25.86 -3.25
N VAL A 208 -11.57 -25.46 -3.73
CA VAL A 208 -11.39 -24.92 -5.08
C VAL A 208 -11.77 -25.97 -6.13
N ALA A 209 -11.29 -27.21 -5.98
CA ALA A 209 -11.59 -28.30 -6.92
C ALA A 209 -13.09 -28.60 -7.02
N VAL A 210 -13.84 -28.38 -5.95
CA VAL A 210 -15.28 -28.67 -5.87
C VAL A 210 -16.13 -27.48 -6.33
N TYR A 211 -15.80 -26.26 -5.92
CA TYR A 211 -16.70 -25.10 -6.05
C TYR A 211 -16.22 -24.04 -7.05
N ALA A 212 -14.98 -24.08 -7.57
CA ALA A 212 -14.46 -23.02 -8.43
C ALA A 212 -15.32 -22.79 -9.68
N ASP A 213 -15.74 -23.85 -10.37
CA ASP A 213 -16.55 -23.75 -11.59
C ASP A 213 -17.92 -23.12 -11.30
N CYS A 214 -18.54 -23.50 -10.19
CA CYS A 214 -19.83 -22.96 -9.77
C CYS A 214 -19.73 -21.47 -9.40
N LEU A 215 -18.68 -21.09 -8.66
CA LEU A 215 -18.40 -19.70 -8.31
C LEU A 215 -18.08 -18.86 -9.55
N GLY A 216 -17.31 -19.39 -10.51
CA GLY A 216 -17.02 -18.71 -11.77
C GLY A 216 -18.26 -18.48 -12.63
N ALA A 217 -19.28 -19.35 -12.53
CA ALA A 217 -20.55 -19.20 -13.22
C ALA A 217 -21.53 -18.23 -12.53
N ALA A 218 -21.19 -17.69 -11.36
CA ALA A 218 -22.06 -16.81 -10.59
C ALA A 218 -22.25 -15.45 -11.29
N LYS A 219 -23.46 -15.22 -11.80
CA LYS A 219 -23.81 -13.97 -12.49
C LYS A 219 -23.76 -12.78 -11.52
N GLY A 220 -23.18 -11.66 -11.98
CA GLY A 220 -23.17 -10.39 -11.26
C GLY A 220 -22.00 -10.18 -10.29
N LEU A 221 -21.13 -11.19 -10.10
CA LEU A 221 -19.95 -11.09 -9.23
C LEU A 221 -18.62 -11.08 -9.99
N GLU A 222 -18.65 -11.20 -11.32
CA GLU A 222 -17.48 -11.11 -12.22
C GLU A 222 -16.24 -11.84 -11.66
N ILE A 223 -16.44 -13.07 -11.17
CA ILE A 223 -15.37 -13.88 -10.57
C ILE A 223 -14.53 -14.45 -11.70
N SER A 224 -13.26 -14.05 -11.76
CA SER A 224 -12.33 -14.48 -12.80
C SER A 224 -11.45 -15.65 -12.38
N GLY A 225 -11.34 -15.91 -11.08
CA GLY A 225 -10.59 -17.06 -10.58
C GLY A 225 -10.77 -17.33 -9.10
N VAL A 226 -10.56 -18.58 -8.71
CA VAL A 226 -10.61 -19.03 -7.31
C VAL A 226 -9.34 -19.85 -7.02
N ARG A 227 -8.65 -19.57 -5.93
CA ARG A 227 -7.39 -20.23 -5.56
C ARG A 227 -7.34 -20.54 -4.07
N ALA A 228 -6.62 -21.60 -3.71
CA ALA A 228 -6.33 -21.90 -2.31
C ALA A 228 -5.27 -20.92 -1.77
N HIS A 229 -5.41 -20.52 -0.50
CA HIS A 229 -4.36 -19.79 0.18
C HIS A 229 -3.17 -20.73 0.45
N HIS A 230 -1.95 -20.27 0.19
CA HIS A 230 -0.74 -21.11 0.23
C HIS A 230 -0.33 -21.53 1.65
N SER A 231 -0.65 -20.72 2.65
CA SER A 231 -0.29 -20.96 4.07
C SER A 231 -1.48 -21.22 4.98
N GLU A 232 -2.71 -20.97 4.52
CA GLU A 232 -3.90 -21.06 5.35
C GLU A 232 -4.86 -22.11 4.78
N PRO A 233 -4.96 -23.31 5.40
CA PRO A 233 -5.62 -24.45 4.79
C PRO A 233 -7.15 -24.30 4.69
N ARG A 234 -7.76 -23.29 5.34
CA ARG A 234 -9.20 -23.01 5.25
C ARG A 234 -9.52 -21.67 4.60
N THR A 235 -8.54 -21.05 3.95
CA THR A 235 -8.71 -19.75 3.31
C THR A 235 -8.65 -19.90 1.78
N VAL A 236 -9.65 -19.34 1.11
CA VAL A 236 -9.80 -19.37 -0.33
C VAL A 236 -9.78 -17.94 -0.85
N ILE A 237 -8.96 -17.70 -1.87
CA ILE A 237 -8.80 -16.40 -2.52
C ILE A 237 -9.70 -16.39 -3.76
N VAL A 238 -10.58 -15.38 -3.85
CA VAL A 238 -11.47 -15.16 -4.99
C VAL A 238 -11.04 -13.90 -5.71
N TYR A 239 -10.73 -14.00 -7.00
CA TYR A 239 -10.40 -12.86 -7.85
C TYR A 239 -11.64 -12.40 -8.60
N SER A 240 -11.92 -11.10 -8.56
CA SER A 240 -13.10 -10.52 -9.21
C SER A 240 -12.82 -9.10 -9.69
N ALA A 241 -13.44 -8.71 -10.81
CA ALA A 241 -13.36 -7.37 -11.38
C ALA A 241 -14.37 -6.36 -10.79
N VAL A 242 -15.20 -6.78 -9.82
CA VAL A 242 -16.20 -5.91 -9.20
C VAL A 242 -15.60 -4.76 -8.39
N ARG A 243 -16.45 -3.79 -8.08
CA ARG A 243 -16.07 -2.61 -7.27
C ARG A 243 -15.57 -3.01 -5.88
N PRO A 244 -14.65 -2.22 -5.28
CA PRO A 244 -14.07 -2.53 -3.96
C PRO A 244 -15.08 -2.74 -2.84
N GLU A 245 -16.23 -2.06 -2.87
CA GLU A 245 -17.30 -2.24 -1.89
C GLU A 245 -17.88 -3.65 -1.99
N THR A 246 -18.15 -4.11 -3.21
CA THR A 246 -18.64 -5.47 -3.48
C THR A 246 -17.58 -6.54 -3.13
N LEU A 247 -16.29 -6.25 -3.31
CA LEU A 247 -15.22 -7.15 -2.84
C LEU A 247 -15.25 -7.33 -1.32
N ARG A 248 -15.68 -6.31 -0.55
CA ARG A 248 -15.84 -6.43 0.91
C ARG A 248 -16.95 -7.39 1.26
N ASP A 249 -18.05 -7.35 0.51
CA ASP A 249 -19.20 -8.21 0.72
C ASP A 249 -18.91 -9.66 0.30
N ILE A 250 -18.10 -9.86 -0.74
CA ILE A 250 -17.60 -11.18 -1.16
C ILE A 250 -16.66 -11.77 -0.09
N SER A 251 -15.88 -10.94 0.59
CA SER A 251 -14.98 -11.38 1.64
C SER A 251 -15.74 -11.70 2.94
N GLY A 252 -15.68 -12.94 3.38
CA GLY A 252 -16.50 -13.41 4.49
C GLY A 252 -16.18 -14.85 4.86
N THR A 253 -16.92 -15.39 5.82
CA THR A 253 -16.93 -16.83 6.08
C THR A 253 -18.03 -17.49 5.28
N VAL A 254 -17.79 -18.71 4.82
CA VAL A 254 -18.79 -19.58 4.19
C VAL A 254 -18.83 -20.91 4.92
N SER A 255 -20.03 -21.40 5.17
CA SER A 255 -20.25 -22.72 5.74
C SER A 255 -20.70 -23.65 4.61
N VAL A 256 -19.79 -24.53 4.20
CA VAL A 256 -20.10 -25.62 3.28
C VAL A 256 -19.97 -26.94 4.02
N PRO A 257 -20.69 -28.00 3.62
CA PRO A 257 -20.49 -29.33 4.19
C PRO A 257 -19.03 -29.75 4.04
N ALA A 258 -18.29 -29.78 5.15
CA ALA A 258 -16.84 -29.96 5.14
C ALA A 258 -16.33 -30.55 6.47
N ARG A 259 -15.18 -31.22 6.42
CA ARG A 259 -14.50 -31.67 7.65
C ARG A 259 -13.69 -30.49 8.22
N GLY A 260 -14.06 -30.02 9.42
CA GLY A 260 -13.29 -29.01 10.17
C GLY A 260 -13.83 -27.58 10.19
N GLY A 261 -15.10 -27.34 9.82
CA GLY A 261 -15.79 -26.06 10.05
C GLY A 261 -15.94 -25.16 8.82
N PRO A 262 -16.18 -23.85 8.99
CA PRO A 262 -16.35 -22.93 7.87
C PRO A 262 -15.04 -22.66 7.13
N PHE A 263 -15.15 -22.22 5.88
CA PHE A 263 -14.04 -21.67 5.10
C PHE A 263 -14.07 -20.15 5.15
N ARG A 264 -12.91 -19.53 5.01
CA ARG A 264 -12.75 -18.09 4.87
C ARG A 264 -12.55 -17.75 3.40
N ILE A 265 -13.30 -16.77 2.91
CA ILE A 265 -13.17 -16.19 1.57
C ILE A 265 -12.46 -14.85 1.69
N GLU A 266 -11.39 -14.68 0.93
CA GLU A 266 -10.72 -13.41 0.71
C GLU A 266 -10.89 -12.97 -0.74
N ALA A 267 -11.71 -11.95 -0.97
CA ALA A 267 -11.87 -11.39 -2.30
C ALA A 267 -10.69 -10.46 -2.62
N ARG A 268 -10.20 -10.53 -3.85
CA ARG A 268 -9.15 -9.66 -4.38
C ARG A 268 -9.61 -9.12 -5.72
N SER A 269 -9.26 -7.86 -5.98
CA SER A 269 -9.45 -7.31 -7.32
C SER A 269 -8.66 -8.17 -8.30
N GLU A 270 -9.25 -8.44 -9.46
CA GLU A 270 -8.55 -9.07 -10.56
C GLU A 270 -7.34 -8.20 -10.91
N LEU A 271 -6.16 -8.66 -10.50
CA LEU A 271 -4.91 -8.16 -11.03
C LEU A 271 -4.86 -8.79 -12.41
N THR A 272 -5.08 -8.02 -13.47
CA THR A 272 -4.48 -8.40 -14.75
C THR A 272 -2.99 -8.42 -14.49
N PRO A 273 -2.30 -9.58 -14.42
CA PRO A 273 -0.86 -9.53 -14.57
C PRO A 273 -0.66 -8.84 -15.92
N VAL A 274 0.11 -7.76 -15.96
CA VAL A 274 0.64 -7.25 -17.22
C VAL A 274 1.34 -8.44 -17.85
N SER A 275 0.69 -9.09 -18.81
CA SER A 275 1.20 -10.30 -19.40
C SER A 275 2.56 -9.94 -19.95
N SER A 276 3.60 -10.58 -19.41
CA SER A 276 4.88 -10.64 -20.08
C SER A 276 4.65 -11.42 -21.37
N SER A 277 4.22 -10.74 -22.44
CA SER A 277 4.32 -11.28 -23.79
C SER A 277 5.80 -11.57 -24.01
N ARG A 278 6.13 -12.86 -24.08
CA ARG A 278 7.41 -13.34 -24.58
C ARG A 278 7.50 -13.05 -26.07
#